data_AF-A0A8C4X9R4-F1
#
_entry.id   AF-A0A8C4X9R4-F1
#
_cell.length_a   1.000
_cell.length_b   1.000
_cell.length_c   1.000
_cell.angle_alpha   90.00
_cell.angle_beta   90.00
_cell.angle_gamma   90.00
#
_symmetry.space_group_name_H-M   'P 1'
#
loop_
_entity.id
_entity.type
_entity.pdbx_description
1 polymer ?
#
loop_
_entity_poly.entity_id
_entity_poly.type
_entity_poly.pdbx_seq_one_letter_code
_entity_poly.pdbx_strand_id
1 'polypeptide(L)'
;MKILLIEAFYGGSHKQLVDLLKDNIEGCVAYTLPAKKWHWRARTAALHFMQAIPISDTYRVLFASSVLNLAELIALRPDLAKPKKILYFHENQLIYPVRKSQERDFQYGYNQVLSCLVADMVVFNSTFNMESFLTSISTFMKLIPDHRPKDLEKLIRPKCQVIYFPIKFTDVRRFLPDHKLESFCQRINTKDVFCHQPSQSSLVYEGCSRTKELLIENPSERGIEYRADIFQDGSSTSPVSCQNLNILEGPERTALSPEEESNLSDRIGGTIIGSHEIITSQKRPLHIVWPHRWEHDKDPEVFFKIILKLKEKALAFQVSVLGETFTDVPAIFAEARKTLDGHIAHWGYIPSKDDYIKILCEADVVVSTARHEFFGVAMLTWICFPGLICIGNTGLSLQQKPKKICDRWG
;
A
#
# COMPACT_ATOMS: atom_id res chain seq x y z
N MET A 1 -6.34 31.08 15.23
CA MET A 1 -7.25 30.21 14.47
C MET A 1 -6.96 28.77 14.88
N LYS A 2 -7.96 27.96 15.24
CA LYS A 2 -7.73 26.59 15.71
C LYS A 2 -8.33 25.55 14.76
N ILE A 3 -7.59 24.47 14.57
CA ILE A 3 -8.01 23.27 13.84
C ILE A 3 -8.30 22.19 14.89
N LEU A 4 -9.54 21.75 14.97
CA LEU A 4 -9.98 20.72 15.90
C LEU A 4 -9.80 19.35 15.24
N LEU A 5 -8.90 18.52 15.76
CA LEU A 5 -8.70 17.15 15.31
C LEU A 5 -9.43 16.20 16.27
N ILE A 6 -10.37 15.39 15.77
CA ILE A 6 -11.13 14.42 16.58
C ILE A 6 -10.87 13.02 16.06
N GLU A 7 -10.21 12.19 16.87
CA GLU A 7 -9.89 10.81 16.50
C GLU A 7 -10.47 9.81 17.51
N ALA A 8 -11.51 9.11 17.10
CA ALA A 8 -12.19 8.11 17.92
C ALA A 8 -11.35 6.81 18.10
N PHE A 9 -10.34 6.59 17.26
CA PHE A 9 -9.50 5.39 17.28
C PHE A 9 -8.02 5.73 17.08
N TYR A 10 -7.38 6.31 18.09
CA TYR A 10 -6.02 6.80 18.00
C TYR A 10 -4.98 5.70 18.22
N GLY A 11 -4.60 5.04 17.12
CA GLY A 11 -3.56 4.02 17.04
C GLY A 11 -3.22 3.68 15.60
N GLY A 12 -2.14 2.94 15.36
CA GLY A 12 -1.72 2.56 14.00
C GLY A 12 -1.69 3.74 13.01
N SER A 13 -2.32 3.55 11.85
CA SER A 13 -2.39 4.57 10.78
C SER A 13 -3.18 5.82 11.16
N HIS A 14 -4.18 5.72 12.04
CA HIS A 14 -4.93 6.87 12.56
C HIS A 14 -4.05 7.79 13.39
N LYS A 15 -3.29 7.21 14.33
CA LYS A 15 -2.32 7.96 15.14
C LYS A 15 -1.27 8.64 14.26
N GLN A 16 -0.71 7.90 13.29
CA GLN A 16 0.27 8.46 12.36
C GLN A 16 -0.26 9.67 11.59
N LEU A 17 -1.50 9.62 11.10
CA LEU A 17 -2.10 10.72 10.37
C LEU A 17 -2.32 11.95 11.28
N VAL A 18 -2.92 11.74 12.46
CA VAL A 18 -3.17 12.84 13.41
C VAL A 18 -1.86 13.48 13.86
N ASP A 19 -0.84 12.68 14.17
CA ASP A 19 0.47 13.21 14.57
C ASP A 19 1.13 13.99 13.44
N LEU A 20 1.09 13.47 12.21
CA LEU A 20 1.60 14.20 11.05
C LEU A 20 0.92 15.56 10.88
N LEU A 21 -0.41 15.61 10.98
CA LEU A 21 -1.16 16.86 10.87
C LEU A 21 -0.77 17.83 11.99
N LYS A 22 -0.64 17.36 13.24
CA LYS A 22 -0.19 18.18 14.37
C LYS A 22 1.22 18.73 14.19
N ASP A 23 2.13 17.90 13.67
CA ASP A 23 3.54 18.26 13.50
C ASP A 23 3.75 19.26 12.35
N ASN A 24 2.88 19.26 11.34
CA ASN A 24 3.07 20.03 10.10
C ASN A 24 2.06 21.17 9.91
N ILE A 25 1.05 21.29 10.79
CA ILE A 25 0.03 22.33 10.72
C ILE A 25 -0.13 23.01 12.08
N GLU A 26 0.18 24.29 12.12
CA GLU A 26 0.05 25.11 13.33
C GLU A 26 -1.42 25.27 13.77
N GLY A 27 -1.64 25.40 15.08
CA GLY A 27 -2.96 25.65 15.64
C GLY A 27 -3.86 24.40 15.76
N CYS A 28 -3.31 23.19 15.58
CA CYS A 28 -4.02 21.94 15.79
C CYS A 28 -4.24 21.65 17.30
N VAL A 29 -5.47 21.32 17.67
CA VAL A 29 -5.83 20.80 18.99
C VAL A 29 -6.54 19.47 18.79
N ALA A 30 -5.98 18.40 19.38
CA ALA A 30 -6.45 17.05 19.16
C ALA A 30 -7.18 16.47 20.39
N TYR A 31 -8.34 15.88 20.16
CA TYR A 31 -9.09 15.08 21.12
C TYR A 31 -9.17 13.66 20.60
N THR A 32 -8.66 12.71 21.38
CA THR A 32 -8.40 11.35 20.90
C THR A 32 -8.85 10.31 21.90
N LEU A 33 -9.35 9.17 21.42
CA LEU A 33 -9.63 7.99 22.23
C LEU A 33 -8.66 6.86 21.91
N PRO A 34 -8.23 6.04 22.90
CA PRO A 34 -7.33 4.91 22.65
C PRO A 34 -7.90 3.92 21.63
N ALA A 35 -7.03 3.41 20.76
CA ALA A 35 -7.30 2.37 19.75
C ALA A 35 -7.59 0.98 20.34
N LYS A 36 -8.63 0.89 21.17
CA LYS A 36 -9.14 -0.34 21.76
C LYS A 36 -10.64 -0.39 21.52
N LYS A 37 -11.15 -1.60 21.26
CA LYS A 37 -12.59 -1.87 21.14
C LYS A 37 -13.28 -0.94 20.13
N TRP A 38 -12.82 -0.97 18.88
CA TRP A 38 -13.26 -0.04 17.82
C TRP A 38 -14.78 0.03 17.65
N HIS A 39 -15.49 -1.11 17.78
CA HIS A 39 -16.95 -1.19 17.76
C HIS A 39 -17.60 -0.20 18.75
N TRP A 40 -17.07 -0.11 19.97
CA TRP A 40 -17.56 0.82 20.98
C TRP A 40 -17.19 2.26 20.65
N ARG A 41 -16.01 2.50 20.05
CA ARG A 41 -15.61 3.83 19.57
C ARG A 41 -16.58 4.35 18.51
N ALA A 42 -16.93 3.51 17.54
CA ALA A 42 -17.85 3.88 16.47
C ALA A 42 -19.29 4.19 16.94
N ARG A 43 -19.71 3.65 18.09
CA ARG A 43 -21.04 3.89 18.68
C ARG A 43 -21.09 5.02 19.71
N THR A 44 -20.02 5.24 20.47
CA THR A 44 -20.09 6.06 21.70
C THR A 44 -19.13 7.24 21.73
N ALA A 45 -18.20 7.34 20.76
CA ALA A 45 -17.21 8.41 20.77
C ALA A 45 -17.84 9.81 20.66
N ALA A 46 -18.93 9.97 19.91
CA ALA A 46 -19.63 11.25 19.80
C ALA A 46 -20.15 11.72 21.18
N LEU A 47 -20.76 10.81 21.96
CA LEU A 47 -21.22 11.10 23.31
C LEU A 47 -20.06 11.48 24.25
N HIS A 48 -18.90 10.84 24.13
CA HIS A 48 -17.73 11.22 24.91
C HIS A 48 -17.20 12.61 24.52
N PHE A 49 -17.04 12.86 23.22
CA PHE A 49 -16.47 14.11 22.73
C PHE A 49 -17.38 15.32 22.92
N MET A 50 -18.70 15.13 22.99
CA MET A 50 -19.61 16.23 23.31
C MET A 50 -19.33 16.86 24.68
N GLN A 51 -18.82 16.06 25.63
CA GLN A 51 -18.44 16.51 26.98
C GLN A 51 -16.97 16.93 27.04
N ALA A 52 -16.08 16.21 26.36
CA ALA A 52 -14.64 16.42 26.46
C ALA A 52 -14.14 17.67 25.72
N ILE A 53 -14.78 18.04 24.61
CA ILE A 53 -14.35 19.17 23.78
C ILE A 53 -14.93 20.47 24.37
N PRO A 54 -14.10 21.44 24.79
CA PRO A 54 -14.59 22.70 25.32
C PRO A 54 -15.24 23.54 24.20
N ILE A 55 -16.26 24.31 24.57
CA ILE A 55 -16.89 25.28 23.68
C ILE A 55 -15.84 26.33 23.27
N SER A 56 -15.72 26.60 21.97
CA SER A 56 -14.88 27.68 21.48
C SER A 56 -15.30 28.18 20.10
N ASP A 57 -15.47 29.50 19.98
CA ASP A 57 -15.70 30.17 18.70
C ASP A 57 -14.45 30.27 17.81
N THR A 58 -13.31 29.81 18.31
CA THR A 58 -12.02 29.92 17.60
C THR A 58 -11.76 28.76 16.63
N TYR A 59 -12.55 27.69 16.71
CA TYR A 59 -12.47 26.57 15.78
C TYR A 59 -12.96 27.01 14.40
N ARG A 60 -12.12 26.81 13.39
CA ARG A 60 -12.46 27.12 11.98
C ARG A 60 -12.58 25.87 11.13
N VAL A 61 -11.85 24.83 11.50
CA VAL A 61 -11.86 23.52 10.84
C VAL A 61 -12.04 22.44 11.89
N LEU A 62 -12.92 21.48 11.61
CA LEU A 62 -13.06 20.24 12.35
C LEU A 62 -12.64 19.11 11.42
N PHE A 63 -11.59 18.40 11.77
CA PHE A 63 -11.13 17.20 11.08
C PHE A 63 -11.46 15.98 11.93
N ALA A 64 -12.08 14.95 11.34
CA ALA A 64 -12.37 13.70 12.03
C ALA A 64 -12.14 12.49 11.13
N SER A 65 -11.81 11.34 11.72
CA SER A 65 -11.81 10.06 11.01
C SER A 65 -13.24 9.51 10.85
N SER A 66 -13.45 8.69 9.82
CA SER A 66 -14.75 8.04 9.54
C SER A 66 -15.20 7.02 10.58
N VAL A 67 -14.41 6.78 11.64
CA VAL A 67 -14.83 5.98 12.80
C VAL A 67 -15.80 6.77 13.68
N LEU A 68 -15.64 8.10 13.75
CA LEU A 68 -16.54 8.96 14.51
C LEU A 68 -17.89 9.10 13.77
N ASN A 69 -19.00 8.90 14.48
CA ASN A 69 -20.31 9.35 14.03
C ASN A 69 -20.38 10.88 14.12
N LEU A 70 -19.94 11.55 13.05
CA LEU A 70 -19.85 13.01 13.01
C LEU A 70 -21.25 13.65 13.08
N ALA A 71 -22.25 13.03 12.45
CA ALA A 71 -23.61 13.54 12.45
C ALA A 71 -24.19 13.64 13.87
N GLU A 72 -23.96 12.61 14.69
CA GLU A 72 -24.37 12.58 16.10
C GLU A 72 -23.64 13.64 16.92
N LEU A 73 -22.32 13.80 16.75
CA LEU A 73 -21.58 14.83 17.47
C LEU A 73 -22.10 16.24 17.13
N ILE A 74 -22.32 16.54 15.85
CA ILE A 74 -22.83 17.85 15.42
C ILE A 74 -24.25 18.10 15.94
N ALA A 75 -25.11 17.08 15.98
CA ALA A 75 -26.45 17.21 16.55
C ALA A 75 -26.42 17.53 18.05
N LEU A 76 -25.49 16.91 18.81
CA LEU A 76 -25.30 17.17 20.23
C LEU A 76 -24.55 18.48 20.53
N ARG A 77 -23.80 19.01 19.55
CA ARG A 77 -22.96 20.22 19.68
C ARG A 77 -23.16 21.18 18.50
N PRO A 78 -24.26 21.95 18.50
CA PRO A 78 -24.55 22.91 17.43
C PRO A 78 -23.44 23.97 17.20
N ASP A 79 -22.65 24.29 18.23
CA ASP A 79 -21.48 25.17 18.11
C ASP A 79 -20.40 24.60 17.19
N LEU A 80 -20.29 23.27 17.10
CA LEU A 80 -19.37 22.58 16.18
C LEU A 80 -19.92 22.45 14.75
N ALA A 81 -21.14 22.91 14.47
CA ALA A 81 -21.69 22.93 13.11
C ALA A 81 -21.07 24.03 12.22
N LYS A 82 -20.55 25.10 12.84
CA LYS A 82 -19.99 26.28 12.16
C LYS A 82 -18.61 26.07 11.52
N PRO A 83 -17.64 25.38 12.16
CA PRO A 83 -16.35 25.04 11.53
C PRO A 83 -16.54 24.23 10.24
N LYS A 84 -15.63 24.38 9.28
CA LYS A 84 -15.57 23.52 8.09
C LYS A 84 -15.25 22.09 8.52
N LYS A 85 -16.14 21.13 8.25
CA LYS A 85 -16.00 19.72 8.63
C LYS A 85 -15.35 18.90 7.52
N ILE A 86 -14.20 18.30 7.81
CA ILE A 86 -13.46 17.40 6.95
C ILE A 86 -13.50 16.01 7.58
N LEU A 87 -14.01 15.02 6.83
CA LEU A 87 -14.10 13.63 7.26
C LEU A 87 -13.11 12.78 6.46
N TYR A 88 -12.19 12.10 7.12
CA TYR A 88 -11.15 11.28 6.47
C TYR A 88 -11.43 9.78 6.62
N PHE A 89 -11.46 9.07 5.49
CA PHE A 89 -11.70 7.63 5.41
C PHE A 89 -10.38 6.85 5.37
N HIS A 90 -10.11 6.19 6.48
CA HIS A 90 -9.10 5.14 6.59
C HIS A 90 -9.57 3.83 5.94
N GLU A 91 -10.85 3.52 6.12
CA GLU A 91 -11.49 2.28 5.68
C GLU A 91 -12.99 2.49 5.52
N ASN A 92 -13.62 1.59 4.77
CA ASN A 92 -15.02 1.65 4.40
C ASN A 92 -15.77 0.43 4.94
N GLN A 93 -16.75 0.68 5.81
CA GLN A 93 -17.55 -0.34 6.49
C GLN A 93 -18.63 -0.98 5.59
N LEU A 94 -18.94 -0.38 4.43
CA LEU A 94 -19.88 -0.93 3.44
C LEU A 94 -19.30 -2.11 2.65
N ILE A 95 -17.98 -2.25 2.57
CA ILE A 95 -17.33 -3.40 1.90
C ILE A 95 -16.28 -4.09 2.78
N TYR A 96 -16.19 -3.72 4.06
CA TYR A 96 -15.20 -4.30 4.98
C TYR A 96 -15.39 -5.82 5.13
N PRO A 97 -14.37 -6.64 4.86
CA PRO A 97 -14.54 -8.09 4.82
C PRO A 97 -15.09 -8.64 6.15
N VAL A 98 -16.17 -9.42 6.08
CA VAL A 98 -16.74 -10.15 7.22
C VAL A 98 -16.68 -11.64 6.93
N ARG A 99 -16.44 -12.46 7.96
CA ARG A 99 -16.35 -13.93 7.81
C ARG A 99 -17.65 -14.53 7.30
N LYS A 100 -18.79 -13.97 7.74
CA LYS A 100 -20.13 -14.28 7.25
C LYS A 100 -20.91 -12.98 7.07
N SER A 101 -21.61 -12.83 5.94
CA SER A 101 -22.45 -11.65 5.62
C SER A 101 -23.42 -11.28 6.75
N GLN A 102 -23.91 -12.27 7.49
CA GLN A 102 -24.85 -12.11 8.60
C GLN A 102 -24.27 -11.45 9.87
N GLU A 103 -22.94 -11.31 9.99
CA GLU A 103 -22.30 -10.70 11.17
C GLU A 103 -21.97 -9.21 11.01
N ARG A 104 -22.22 -8.62 9.83
CA ARG A 104 -21.93 -7.20 9.65
C ARG A 104 -23.01 -6.35 10.32
N ASP A 105 -22.61 -5.62 11.34
CA ASP A 105 -23.48 -4.64 11.97
C ASP A 105 -23.76 -3.48 11.01
N PHE A 106 -25.05 -3.32 10.67
CA PHE A 106 -25.54 -2.26 9.81
C PHE A 106 -25.18 -0.86 10.33
N GLN A 107 -25.06 -0.69 11.66
CA GLN A 107 -24.84 0.61 12.27
C GLN A 107 -23.54 1.28 11.80
N TYR A 108 -22.45 0.53 11.58
CA TYR A 108 -21.16 1.16 11.23
C TYR A 108 -21.16 1.77 9.84
N GLY A 109 -21.69 1.04 8.85
CA GLY A 109 -21.87 1.56 7.50
C GLY A 109 -22.84 2.74 7.47
N TYR A 110 -23.94 2.63 8.22
CA TYR A 110 -24.93 3.68 8.35
C TYR A 110 -24.34 4.97 8.94
N ASN A 111 -23.56 4.86 10.03
CA ASN A 111 -22.89 6.00 10.67
C ASN A 111 -21.91 6.70 9.71
N GLN A 112 -21.17 5.95 8.88
CA GLN A 112 -20.29 6.53 7.87
C GLN A 112 -21.08 7.33 6.82
N VAL A 113 -22.20 6.80 6.34
CA VAL A 113 -23.06 7.51 5.37
C VAL A 113 -23.65 8.80 5.98
N LEU A 114 -24.17 8.75 7.21
CA LEU A 114 -24.66 9.94 7.91
C LEU A 114 -23.56 11.00 8.09
N SER A 115 -22.36 10.56 8.50
CA SER A 115 -21.21 11.44 8.69
C SER A 115 -20.81 12.15 7.39
N CYS A 116 -20.85 11.45 6.25
CA CYS A 116 -20.62 12.03 4.92
C CYS A 116 -21.68 13.09 4.53
N LEU A 117 -22.94 12.91 4.94
CA LEU A 117 -24.00 13.89 4.65
C LEU A 117 -23.77 15.21 5.40
N VAL A 118 -23.31 15.15 6.64
CA VAL A 118 -23.03 16.33 7.47
C VAL A 118 -21.68 16.98 7.16
N ALA A 119 -20.67 16.19 6.74
CA ALA A 119 -19.36 16.72 6.37
C ALA A 119 -19.43 17.67 5.16
N ASP A 120 -18.55 18.67 5.15
CA ASP A 120 -18.42 19.61 4.03
C ASP A 120 -17.39 19.14 2.99
N MET A 121 -16.49 18.25 3.39
CA MET A 121 -15.53 17.57 2.54
C MET A 121 -15.31 16.16 3.07
N VAL A 122 -15.31 15.17 2.17
CA VAL A 122 -15.05 13.76 2.49
C VAL A 122 -13.78 13.35 1.76
N VAL A 123 -12.75 12.97 2.51
CA VAL A 123 -11.44 12.63 1.97
C VAL A 123 -11.23 11.13 2.09
N PHE A 124 -10.85 10.47 0.99
CA PHE A 124 -10.53 9.05 0.96
C PHE A 124 -9.04 8.83 0.72
N ASN A 125 -8.48 7.82 1.39
CA ASN A 125 -7.08 7.43 1.24
C ASN A 125 -6.74 6.79 -0.13
N SER A 126 -7.74 6.43 -0.94
CA SER A 126 -7.56 5.89 -2.29
C SER A 126 -8.81 6.04 -3.14
N THR A 127 -8.64 6.00 -4.47
CA THR A 127 -9.75 5.97 -5.44
C THR A 127 -10.62 4.74 -5.24
N PHE A 128 -10.02 3.58 -4.96
CA PHE A 128 -10.76 2.35 -4.70
C PHE A 128 -11.66 2.49 -3.46
N ASN A 129 -11.14 3.03 -2.35
CA ASN A 129 -11.93 3.22 -1.14
C ASN A 129 -13.12 4.16 -1.40
N MET A 130 -12.89 5.26 -2.13
CA MET A 130 -13.94 6.19 -2.54
C MET A 130 -15.01 5.55 -3.42
N GLU A 131 -14.62 4.96 -4.55
CA GLU A 131 -15.58 4.42 -5.52
C GLU A 131 -16.33 3.20 -4.96
N SER A 132 -15.64 2.31 -4.24
CA SER A 132 -16.30 1.18 -3.58
C SER A 132 -17.27 1.61 -2.49
N PHE A 133 -17.01 2.72 -1.77
CA PHE A 133 -17.96 3.30 -0.83
C PHE A 133 -19.18 3.82 -1.56
N LEU A 134 -18.99 4.76 -2.49
CA LEU A 134 -20.07 5.47 -3.18
C LEU A 134 -21.00 4.50 -3.92
N THR A 135 -20.45 3.59 -4.71
CA THR A 135 -21.24 2.62 -5.49
C THR A 135 -21.97 1.59 -4.63
N SER A 136 -21.49 1.33 -3.41
CA SER A 136 -22.13 0.39 -2.48
C SER A 136 -23.26 1.00 -1.65
N ILE A 137 -23.39 2.33 -1.58
CA ILE A 137 -24.42 3.00 -0.75
C ILE A 137 -25.82 2.50 -1.12
N SER A 138 -26.16 2.46 -2.41
CA SER A 138 -27.48 2.06 -2.87
C SER A 138 -27.81 0.61 -2.47
N THR A 139 -26.86 -0.31 -2.65
CA THR A 139 -27.03 -1.72 -2.25
C THR A 139 -27.13 -1.87 -0.74
N PHE A 140 -26.33 -1.12 0.02
CA PHE A 140 -26.34 -1.15 1.47
C PHE A 140 -27.69 -0.67 2.04
N MET A 141 -28.27 0.40 1.50
CA MET A 141 -29.57 0.92 1.95
C MET A 141 -30.75 -0.03 1.65
N LYS A 142 -30.58 -1.04 0.77
CA LYS A 142 -31.59 -2.10 0.55
C LYS A 142 -31.76 -3.02 1.76
N LEU A 143 -30.81 -3.03 2.69
CA LEU A 143 -30.93 -3.76 3.95
C LEU A 143 -31.97 -3.14 4.90
N ILE A 144 -32.33 -1.86 4.70
CA ILE A 144 -33.40 -1.23 5.46
C ILE A 144 -34.74 -1.86 5.01
N PRO A 145 -35.59 -2.33 5.94
CA PRO A 145 -36.85 -3.01 5.59
C PRO A 145 -37.79 -2.16 4.72
N ASP A 146 -37.97 -0.88 5.07
CA ASP A 146 -38.90 0.04 4.40
C ASP A 146 -38.34 1.49 4.34
N HIS A 147 -38.96 2.37 3.58
CA HIS A 147 -38.63 3.81 3.45
C HIS A 147 -37.15 4.08 3.12
N ARG A 148 -36.63 3.34 2.13
CA ARG A 148 -35.23 3.40 1.75
C ARG A 148 -34.86 4.75 1.13
N PRO A 149 -33.85 5.45 1.67
CA PRO A 149 -33.36 6.68 1.08
C PRO A 149 -32.74 6.40 -0.30
N LYS A 150 -32.98 7.30 -1.25
CA LYS A 150 -32.48 7.22 -2.63
C LYS A 150 -31.46 8.32 -2.87
N ASP A 151 -30.64 8.14 -3.92
CA ASP A 151 -29.76 9.18 -4.47
C ASP A 151 -28.73 9.77 -3.49
N LEU A 152 -28.45 9.09 -2.36
CA LEU A 152 -27.46 9.55 -1.37
C LEU A 152 -26.05 9.71 -1.96
N GLU A 153 -25.68 8.86 -2.93
CA GLU A 153 -24.42 9.00 -3.65
C GLU A 153 -24.31 10.37 -4.34
N LYS A 154 -25.38 10.86 -4.97
CA LYS A 154 -25.39 12.16 -5.68
C LYS A 154 -25.17 13.33 -4.72
N LEU A 155 -25.58 13.18 -3.45
CA LEU A 155 -25.35 14.18 -2.40
C LEU A 155 -23.91 14.13 -1.85
N ILE A 156 -23.32 12.94 -1.76
CA ILE A 156 -22.01 12.75 -1.14
C ILE A 156 -20.87 12.95 -2.14
N ARG A 157 -20.97 12.39 -3.35
CA ARG A 157 -19.92 12.39 -4.38
C ARG A 157 -19.32 13.76 -4.68
N PRO A 158 -20.08 14.88 -4.79
CA PRO A 158 -19.50 16.20 -5.04
C PRO A 158 -18.58 16.71 -3.93
N LYS A 159 -18.69 16.16 -2.72
CA LYS A 159 -17.86 16.50 -1.55
C LYS A 159 -16.60 15.63 -1.44
N CYS A 160 -16.50 14.58 -2.27
CA CYS A 160 -15.45 13.58 -2.16
C CYS A 160 -14.15 14.04 -2.84
N GLN A 161 -13.02 13.77 -2.19
CA GLN A 161 -11.68 13.94 -2.75
C GLN A 161 -10.80 12.76 -2.35
N VAL A 162 -9.81 12.43 -3.18
CA VAL A 162 -8.80 11.42 -2.87
C VAL A 162 -7.52 12.12 -2.45
N ILE A 163 -7.10 11.89 -1.21
CA ILE A 163 -5.79 12.29 -0.70
C ILE A 163 -5.14 11.04 -0.11
N TYR A 164 -4.12 10.56 -0.80
CA TYR A 164 -3.42 9.34 -0.41
C TYR A 164 -2.85 9.43 1.00
N PHE A 165 -2.81 8.28 1.67
CA PHE A 165 -2.26 8.20 3.01
C PHE A 165 -0.79 8.62 3.02
N PRO A 166 -0.37 9.52 3.93
CA PRO A 166 1.00 10.00 3.95
C PRO A 166 1.96 8.93 4.46
N ILE A 167 2.92 8.56 3.61
CA ILE A 167 3.97 7.59 3.94
C ILE A 167 5.28 8.34 4.19
N LYS A 168 5.87 8.15 5.37
CA LYS A 168 7.25 8.56 5.63
C LYS A 168 8.18 7.40 5.26
N PHE A 169 8.90 7.54 4.15
CA PHE A 169 9.89 6.56 3.74
C PHE A 169 11.10 6.62 4.67
N THR A 170 11.48 5.47 5.23
CA THR A 170 12.69 5.35 6.06
C THR A 170 13.87 5.08 5.14
N ASP A 171 15.04 5.65 5.42
CA ASP A 171 16.25 5.28 4.71
C ASP A 171 16.66 3.84 5.08
N VAL A 172 16.58 2.95 4.10
CA VAL A 172 16.87 1.52 4.26
C VAL A 172 18.26 1.12 3.78
N ARG A 173 19.07 2.07 3.28
CA ARG A 173 20.40 1.78 2.71
C ARG A 173 21.30 1.01 3.66
N ARG A 174 21.24 1.36 4.95
CA ARG A 174 22.01 0.69 6.03
C ARG A 174 21.64 -0.78 6.26
N PHE A 175 20.53 -1.24 5.69
CA PHE A 175 20.03 -2.61 5.82
C PHE A 175 20.11 -3.41 4.52
N LEU A 176 20.47 -2.77 3.40
CA LEU A 176 20.56 -3.47 2.12
C LEU A 176 21.82 -4.34 2.08
N PRO A 177 21.70 -5.61 1.67
CA PRO A 177 22.87 -6.44 1.41
C PRO A 177 23.64 -5.92 0.19
N ASP A 178 24.95 -6.17 0.16
CA ASP A 178 25.90 -5.58 -0.80
C ASP A 178 25.43 -5.73 -2.26
N HIS A 179 24.97 -6.92 -2.65
CA HIS A 179 24.51 -7.18 -4.03
C HIS A 179 23.29 -6.35 -4.44
N LYS A 180 22.43 -5.97 -3.47
CA LYS A 180 21.29 -5.09 -3.71
C LYS A 180 21.68 -3.61 -3.67
N LEU A 181 22.66 -3.26 -2.83
CA LEU A 181 23.21 -1.91 -2.78
C LEU A 181 23.93 -1.57 -4.09
N GLU A 182 24.75 -2.48 -4.62
CA GLU A 182 25.38 -2.34 -5.93
C GLU A 182 24.36 -2.18 -7.06
N SER A 183 23.33 -3.04 -7.09
CA SER A 183 22.22 -2.95 -8.06
C SER A 183 21.40 -1.66 -7.92
N PHE A 184 21.38 -1.04 -6.74
CA PHE A 184 20.74 0.25 -6.49
C PHE A 184 21.61 1.40 -6.97
N CYS A 185 22.90 1.42 -6.62
CA CYS A 185 23.87 2.41 -7.06
C CYS A 185 24.04 2.40 -8.60
N GLN A 186 24.05 1.24 -9.23
CA GLN A 186 24.08 1.10 -10.69
C GLN A 186 22.84 1.72 -11.34
N ARG A 187 21.64 1.50 -10.77
CA ARG A 187 20.39 2.10 -11.29
C ARG A 187 20.36 3.62 -11.19
N ILE A 188 20.97 4.18 -10.15
CA ILE A 188 21.13 5.63 -9.99
C ILE A 188 22.15 6.16 -11.03
N ASN A 189 23.33 5.55 -11.14
CA ASN A 189 24.36 5.95 -12.11
C ASN A 189 23.92 5.81 -13.58
N THR A 190 23.04 4.86 -13.91
CA THR A 190 22.53 4.71 -15.29
C THR A 190 21.51 5.79 -15.69
N LYS A 191 20.99 6.59 -14.76
CA LYS A 191 20.08 7.71 -15.07
C LYS A 191 20.81 9.05 -15.31
N ASP A 192 22.08 9.18 -14.92
CA ASP A 192 22.88 10.40 -15.15
C ASP A 192 23.63 10.43 -16.51
N VAL A 193 23.34 9.50 -17.43
CA VAL A 193 23.98 9.48 -18.77
C VAL A 193 23.21 10.31 -19.82
N PHE A 194 22.12 10.98 -19.43
CA PHE A 194 21.53 12.10 -20.19
C PHE A 194 21.54 13.40 -19.40
N CYS A 195 22.73 13.80 -18.94
CA CYS A 195 23.04 15.22 -18.82
C CYS A 195 24.46 15.44 -19.33
N HIS A 196 24.62 16.40 -20.24
CA HIS A 196 25.91 16.77 -20.79
C HIS A 196 26.86 17.21 -19.67
N GLN A 197 27.88 16.37 -19.47
CA GLN A 197 29.25 16.55 -18.99
C GLN A 197 29.64 17.57 -17.90
N PRO A 198 30.67 17.21 -17.11
CA PRO A 198 31.02 17.82 -15.84
C PRO A 198 32.14 18.87 -15.97
N SER A 199 32.25 19.76 -14.99
CA SER A 199 33.55 20.35 -14.64
C SER A 199 33.83 20.16 -13.15
N GLN A 200 35.08 19.79 -12.91
CA GLN A 200 35.67 19.20 -11.71
C GLN A 200 35.72 20.15 -10.50
N SER A 201 35.60 19.64 -9.29
CA SER A 201 36.75 19.31 -8.42
C SER A 201 36.39 19.16 -6.93
N SER A 202 36.85 18.05 -6.37
CA SER A 202 37.56 17.91 -5.08
C SER A 202 37.01 18.52 -3.77
N LEU A 203 36.74 17.62 -2.83
CA LEU A 203 36.71 17.80 -1.38
C LEU A 203 37.84 18.71 -0.84
N VAL A 204 37.51 19.74 -0.04
CA VAL A 204 38.28 20.16 1.17
C VAL A 204 37.34 20.90 2.16
N TYR A 205 37.49 20.56 3.44
CA TYR A 205 36.89 21.18 4.64
C TYR A 205 37.67 22.44 5.05
N GLU A 206 37.00 23.35 5.79
CA GLU A 206 37.54 24.47 6.61
C GLU A 206 37.54 25.91 6.04
N GLY A 207 37.03 26.84 6.87
CA GLY A 207 37.76 28.08 7.19
C GLY A 207 37.25 29.41 6.62
N CYS A 208 36.45 30.12 7.42
CA CYS A 208 36.48 31.58 7.70
C CYS A 208 36.70 32.64 6.58
N SER A 209 35.86 33.68 6.70
CA SER A 209 36.14 35.13 6.48
C SER A 209 35.70 35.82 5.19
N ARG A 210 34.76 36.75 5.41
CA ARG A 210 34.73 38.16 4.96
C ARG A 210 34.62 38.51 3.46
N THR A 211 33.43 39.04 3.15
CA THR A 211 33.12 40.29 2.43
C THR A 211 33.67 40.52 1.01
N LYS A 212 32.74 40.65 0.06
CA LYS A 212 32.44 41.84 -0.79
C LYS A 212 31.45 41.40 -1.89
N GLU A 213 30.18 41.79 -1.84
CA GLU A 213 29.60 42.98 -2.48
C GLU A 213 30.04 43.23 -3.94
N LEU A 214 29.07 43.12 -4.86
CA LEU A 214 28.78 43.98 -6.04
C LEU A 214 27.74 43.21 -6.92
N LEU A 215 26.43 43.50 -6.83
CA LEU A 215 25.66 44.53 -7.56
C LEU A 215 25.67 44.33 -9.09
N ILE A 216 24.51 43.99 -9.69
CA ILE A 216 23.73 44.75 -10.73
C ILE A 216 23.50 43.78 -11.91
N GLU A 217 22.37 43.61 -12.61
CA GLU A 217 21.03 44.20 -12.69
C GLU A 217 20.13 43.23 -13.51
N ASN A 218 18.81 43.29 -13.31
CA ASN A 218 17.79 42.76 -14.24
C ASN A 218 17.76 43.62 -15.53
N PRO A 219 17.17 43.13 -16.64
CA PRO A 219 15.79 43.58 -16.92
C PRO A 219 14.89 42.59 -17.69
N SER A 220 13.64 42.51 -17.21
CA SER A 220 12.33 42.61 -17.91
C SER A 220 11.97 41.77 -19.16
N GLU A 221 10.84 41.05 -18.99
CA GLU A 221 9.60 41.05 -19.80
C GLU A 221 9.62 40.84 -21.33
N ARG A 222 8.87 39.81 -21.77
CA ARG A 222 7.66 39.96 -22.62
C ARG A 222 6.94 38.63 -22.85
N GLY A 223 5.61 38.63 -22.72
CA GLY A 223 4.73 37.52 -23.10
C GLY A 223 4.36 37.55 -24.59
N ILE A 224 3.67 36.50 -25.05
CA ILE A 224 2.77 36.43 -26.23
C ILE A 224 1.85 35.19 -26.07
N GLU A 225 0.55 35.40 -26.29
CA GLU A 225 -0.53 34.41 -26.47
C GLU A 225 -0.55 33.84 -27.91
N TYR A 226 -1.12 32.64 -28.15
CA TYR A 226 -2.38 32.43 -28.94
C TYR A 226 -2.69 30.95 -29.30
N ARG A 227 -3.99 30.62 -29.15
CA ARG A 227 -4.95 29.71 -29.85
C ARG A 227 -4.63 28.31 -30.43
N ALA A 228 -5.44 27.36 -29.92
CA ALA A 228 -6.41 26.42 -30.53
C ALA A 228 -6.61 26.23 -32.06
N ASP A 229 -6.83 24.97 -32.45
CA ASP A 229 -7.72 24.41 -33.52
C ASP A 229 -8.00 22.92 -33.15
N ILE A 230 -9.21 22.43 -32.85
CA ILE A 230 -10.39 22.01 -33.66
C ILE A 230 -10.11 20.96 -34.76
N PHE A 231 -10.64 19.74 -34.61
CA PHE A 231 -11.39 19.00 -35.67
C PHE A 231 -12.26 17.87 -35.08
N GLN A 232 -13.53 17.83 -35.52
CA GLN A 232 -14.58 16.79 -35.35
C GLN A 232 -14.27 15.57 -36.27
N ASP A 233 -14.78 14.35 -36.10
CA ASP A 233 -16.18 13.86 -36.19
C ASP A 233 -16.20 12.33 -35.81
N GLY A 234 -17.17 11.76 -35.08
CA GLY A 234 -18.35 10.99 -35.60
C GLY A 234 -17.98 9.57 -36.11
N SER A 235 -18.60 8.42 -35.81
CA SER A 235 -19.86 7.98 -35.18
C SER A 235 -19.86 6.44 -34.96
N SER A 236 -20.65 5.97 -33.97
CA SER A 236 -21.38 4.67 -33.82
C SER A 236 -20.84 3.32 -34.34
N THR A 237 -20.77 2.29 -33.46
CA THR A 237 -21.65 1.08 -33.42
C THR A 237 -21.17 0.02 -32.40
N SER A 238 -22.12 -0.81 -31.94
CA SER A 238 -22.13 -1.76 -30.82
C SER A 238 -21.28 -3.03 -31.01
N PRO A 239 -21.13 -3.90 -29.96
CA PRO A 239 -20.11 -4.96 -29.92
C PRO A 239 -20.60 -6.29 -30.50
N VAL A 240 -19.72 -7.00 -31.20
CA VAL A 240 -19.93 -8.38 -31.67
C VAL A 240 -18.88 -9.30 -31.04
N SER A 241 -19.35 -10.44 -30.53
CA SER A 241 -18.57 -11.54 -29.96
C SER A 241 -17.79 -12.29 -31.04
N CYS A 242 -16.61 -12.81 -30.72
CA CYS A 242 -16.03 -13.92 -31.49
C CYS A 242 -15.37 -14.95 -30.55
N GLN A 243 -15.93 -16.15 -30.61
CA GLN A 243 -15.30 -17.42 -30.24
C GLN A 243 -14.41 -17.91 -31.40
N ASN A 244 -13.41 -18.72 -31.04
CA ASN A 244 -12.82 -19.85 -31.77
C ASN A 244 -11.74 -19.66 -32.86
N LEU A 245 -10.76 -20.58 -32.75
CA LEU A 245 -9.80 -21.15 -33.74
C LEU A 245 -8.49 -20.34 -33.95
N ASN A 246 -7.28 -20.91 -34.02
CA ASN A 246 -6.86 -22.27 -34.34
C ASN A 246 -5.49 -22.65 -33.77
N ILE A 247 -5.31 -23.97 -33.67
CA ILE A 247 -4.13 -24.76 -33.28
C ILE A 247 -3.04 -24.67 -34.37
N LEU A 248 -1.77 -24.69 -33.96
CA LEU A 248 -0.62 -25.00 -34.81
C LEU A 248 0.24 -26.04 -34.08
N GLU A 249 0.16 -27.27 -34.58
CA GLU A 249 0.92 -28.44 -34.14
C GLU A 249 2.41 -28.33 -34.53
N GLY A 250 3.29 -28.74 -33.62
CA GLY A 250 4.72 -28.96 -33.89
C GLY A 250 4.97 -30.42 -34.32
N PRO A 251 6.10 -30.69 -35.01
CA PRO A 251 6.29 -31.95 -35.71
C PRO A 251 6.65 -33.11 -34.76
N GLU A 252 6.11 -34.28 -35.12
CA GLU A 252 6.30 -35.60 -34.54
C GLU A 252 7.78 -35.99 -34.36
N ARG A 253 8.09 -36.67 -33.25
CA ARG A 253 9.25 -37.57 -33.15
C ARG A 253 8.78 -38.95 -32.74
N THR A 254 9.13 -39.89 -33.60
CA THR A 254 8.85 -41.33 -33.53
C THR A 254 9.63 -41.99 -32.39
N ALA A 255 9.00 -42.98 -31.76
CA ALA A 255 9.51 -43.75 -30.63
C ALA A 255 10.46 -44.89 -31.07
N LEU A 256 11.48 -45.18 -30.27
CA LEU A 256 12.19 -46.47 -30.21
C LEU A 256 12.57 -46.80 -28.75
N SER A 257 12.55 -48.10 -28.46
CA SER A 257 12.52 -48.79 -27.16
C SER A 257 13.90 -49.01 -26.51
N PRO A 258 13.95 -49.45 -25.23
CA PRO A 258 15.19 -49.59 -24.45
C PRO A 258 15.76 -51.02 -24.53
N GLU A 259 17.09 -51.14 -24.63
CA GLU A 259 17.98 -52.15 -24.01
C GLU A 259 19.34 -52.18 -24.74
N GLU A 260 20.40 -52.46 -23.97
CA GLU A 260 21.79 -52.76 -24.41
C GLU A 260 22.59 -51.52 -24.90
N GLU A 261 23.75 -51.14 -24.35
CA GLU A 261 24.88 -51.96 -23.91
C GLU A 261 25.82 -51.13 -23.01
N SER A 262 26.24 -51.74 -21.90
CA SER A 262 27.46 -51.40 -21.16
C SER A 262 28.71 -51.74 -21.97
N ASN A 263 29.80 -51.02 -21.70
CA ASN A 263 31.21 -51.27 -22.09
C ASN A 263 31.74 -50.42 -23.24
N LEU A 264 32.32 -49.26 -22.90
CA LEU A 264 33.63 -48.91 -23.45
C LEU A 264 34.39 -47.97 -22.50
N SER A 265 34.93 -48.56 -21.42
CA SER A 265 36.17 -48.09 -20.82
C SER A 265 37.31 -48.54 -21.73
N ASP A 266 37.89 -47.62 -22.52
CA ASP A 266 39.35 -47.52 -22.69
C ASP A 266 39.72 -46.52 -23.79
N ARG A 267 40.72 -45.67 -23.44
CA ARG A 267 41.66 -44.98 -24.34
C ARG A 267 41.12 -43.78 -25.11
N ILE A 268 41.42 -42.59 -24.59
CA ILE A 268 42.48 -41.70 -25.13
C ILE A 268 42.93 -40.79 -23.98
N GLY A 269 44.22 -40.88 -23.63
CA GLY A 269 44.88 -39.97 -22.70
C GLY A 269 45.24 -38.65 -23.40
N GLY A 270 45.31 -37.56 -22.63
CA GLY A 270 45.81 -36.30 -23.13
C GLY A 270 45.58 -35.10 -22.22
N THR A 271 46.49 -34.91 -21.27
CA THR A 271 47.00 -33.61 -20.80
C THR A 271 46.10 -32.72 -19.92
N ILE A 272 46.57 -32.59 -18.68
CA ILE A 272 46.20 -31.63 -17.63
C ILE A 272 46.44 -30.18 -18.09
N ILE A 273 45.40 -29.33 -18.07
CA ILE A 273 45.55 -27.88 -17.94
C ILE A 273 44.45 -27.34 -17.02
N GLY A 274 44.88 -26.70 -15.94
CA GLY A 274 44.16 -25.61 -15.28
C GLY A 274 42.98 -25.99 -14.39
N SER A 275 43.25 -26.11 -13.10
CA SER A 275 42.27 -25.94 -12.03
C SER A 275 41.59 -24.57 -12.13
N HIS A 276 40.51 -24.47 -12.90
CA HIS A 276 39.46 -23.52 -12.60
C HIS A 276 38.65 -24.12 -11.46
N GLU A 277 38.92 -23.68 -10.22
CA GLU A 277 37.90 -23.71 -9.19
C GLU A 277 36.67 -23.03 -9.78
N ILE A 278 35.69 -23.84 -10.16
CA ILE A 278 34.33 -23.38 -10.34
C ILE A 278 33.93 -22.95 -8.93
N ILE A 279 34.11 -21.65 -8.63
CA ILE A 279 33.36 -20.99 -7.57
C ILE A 279 31.92 -21.15 -8.01
N THR A 280 31.31 -22.27 -7.63
CA THR A 280 29.87 -22.41 -7.64
C THR A 280 29.44 -21.34 -6.65
N SER A 281 29.08 -20.15 -7.15
CA SER A 281 28.43 -19.16 -6.30
C SER A 281 27.21 -19.90 -5.76
N GLN A 282 27.26 -20.34 -4.50
CA GLN A 282 26.14 -21.05 -3.93
C GLN A 282 24.95 -20.11 -4.02
N LYS A 283 24.06 -20.37 -4.98
CA LYS A 283 22.86 -19.56 -5.16
C LYS A 283 22.05 -19.75 -3.90
N ARG A 284 22.03 -18.72 -3.06
CA ARG A 284 21.22 -18.70 -1.85
C ARG A 284 19.77 -19.07 -2.22
N PRO A 285 19.07 -19.84 -1.38
CA PRO A 285 17.65 -20.13 -1.60
C PRO A 285 16.85 -18.84 -1.80
N LEU A 286 15.84 -18.87 -2.66
CA LEU A 286 14.95 -17.72 -2.89
C LEU A 286 14.23 -17.35 -1.59
N HIS A 287 14.38 -16.12 -1.10
CA HIS A 287 13.73 -15.69 0.13
C HIS A 287 12.39 -14.99 -0.17
N ILE A 288 11.30 -15.62 0.24
CA ILE A 288 9.92 -15.15 0.05
C ILE A 288 9.36 -14.64 1.38
N VAL A 289 8.84 -13.43 1.41
CA VAL A 289 8.21 -12.84 2.60
C VAL A 289 6.71 -12.64 2.39
N TRP A 290 5.92 -13.00 3.40
CA TRP A 290 4.50 -12.64 3.54
C TRP A 290 4.33 -11.77 4.80
N PRO A 291 4.28 -10.44 4.64
CA PRO A 291 4.35 -9.49 5.76
C PRO A 291 2.96 -8.94 6.13
N HIS A 292 2.07 -9.81 6.58
CA HIS A 292 0.70 -9.45 6.91
C HIS A 292 0.31 -9.94 8.30
N ARG A 293 -0.63 -9.23 8.94
CA ARG A 293 -1.31 -9.72 10.15
C ARG A 293 -1.95 -11.08 9.86
N TRP A 294 -1.98 -11.93 10.87
CA TRP A 294 -2.49 -13.30 10.72
C TRP A 294 -4.01 -13.31 10.81
N GLU A 295 -4.65 -12.80 9.77
CA GLU A 295 -6.09 -12.60 9.68
C GLU A 295 -6.63 -13.16 8.34
N HIS A 296 -7.88 -13.61 8.32
CA HIS A 296 -8.47 -14.26 7.13
C HIS A 296 -8.62 -13.32 5.92
N ASP A 297 -8.79 -12.02 6.12
CA ASP A 297 -8.89 -11.04 5.03
C ASP A 297 -7.58 -10.92 4.24
N LYS A 298 -6.46 -11.35 4.82
CA LYS A 298 -5.15 -11.41 4.17
C LYS A 298 -4.96 -12.65 3.29
N ASP A 299 -5.95 -13.55 3.28
CA ASP A 299 -6.01 -14.78 2.48
C ASP A 299 -4.76 -15.67 2.62
N PRO A 300 -4.34 -16.01 3.86
CA PRO A 300 -3.18 -16.87 4.07
C PRO A 300 -3.32 -18.23 3.41
N GLU A 301 -4.55 -18.72 3.20
CA GLU A 301 -4.83 -20.00 2.54
C GLU A 301 -4.30 -20.02 1.10
N VAL A 302 -4.50 -18.95 0.33
CA VAL A 302 -3.97 -18.83 -1.03
C VAL A 302 -2.44 -18.79 -0.99
N PHE A 303 -1.86 -18.03 -0.06
CA PHE A 303 -0.41 -17.94 0.10
C PHE A 303 0.20 -19.30 0.41
N PHE A 304 -0.28 -19.99 1.44
CA PHE A 304 0.26 -21.29 1.83
C PHE A 304 0.03 -22.36 0.76
N LYS A 305 -1.08 -22.33 0.02
CA LYS A 305 -1.28 -23.22 -1.14
C LYS A 305 -0.17 -23.06 -2.19
N ILE A 306 0.32 -21.84 -2.42
CA ILE A 306 1.43 -21.59 -3.35
C ILE A 306 2.74 -22.10 -2.76
N ILE A 307 3.05 -21.77 -1.51
CA ILE A 307 4.31 -22.17 -0.86
C ILE A 307 4.43 -23.69 -0.74
N LEU A 308 3.34 -24.38 -0.40
CA LEU A 308 3.30 -25.85 -0.33
C LEU A 308 3.57 -26.49 -1.70
N LYS A 309 3.04 -25.92 -2.79
CA LYS A 309 3.38 -26.37 -4.16
C LYS A 309 4.84 -26.16 -4.52
N LEU A 310 5.47 -25.09 -4.03
CA LEU A 310 6.92 -24.89 -4.24
C LEU A 310 7.73 -25.98 -3.51
N LYS A 311 7.29 -26.37 -2.31
CA LYS A 311 7.89 -27.48 -1.56
C LYS A 311 7.70 -28.81 -2.27
N GLU A 312 6.50 -29.11 -2.76
CA GLU A 312 6.20 -30.35 -3.52
C GLU A 312 7.09 -30.49 -4.76
N LYS A 313 7.43 -29.38 -5.40
CA LYS A 313 8.35 -29.33 -6.55
C LYS A 313 9.84 -29.38 -6.17
N ALA A 314 10.17 -29.55 -4.88
CA ALA A 314 11.53 -29.61 -4.37
C ALA A 314 12.41 -28.39 -4.76
N LEU A 315 11.81 -27.19 -4.81
CA LEU A 315 12.55 -25.96 -5.12
C LEU A 315 13.28 -25.42 -3.89
N ALA A 316 14.46 -24.82 -4.12
CA ALA A 316 15.24 -24.19 -3.06
C ALA A 316 14.69 -22.78 -2.73
N PHE A 317 13.96 -22.67 -1.63
CA PHE A 317 13.44 -21.39 -1.12
C PHE A 317 13.44 -21.34 0.41
N GLN A 318 13.42 -20.14 0.95
CA GLN A 318 13.11 -19.83 2.34
C GLN A 318 11.88 -18.95 2.41
N VAL A 319 11.07 -19.11 3.47
CA VAL A 319 9.86 -18.34 3.69
C VAL A 319 9.91 -17.61 5.03
N SER A 320 9.48 -16.35 5.03
CA SER A 320 9.27 -15.56 6.23
C SER A 320 7.81 -15.11 6.30
N VAL A 321 7.09 -15.63 7.29
CA VAL A 321 5.69 -15.28 7.52
C VAL A 321 5.65 -14.34 8.70
N LEU A 322 5.60 -13.04 8.42
CA LEU A 322 5.75 -11.98 9.40
C LEU A 322 4.39 -11.37 9.73
N GLY A 323 4.13 -11.09 11.00
CA GLY A 323 2.93 -10.37 11.40
C GLY A 323 2.52 -10.63 12.84
N GLU A 324 1.79 -9.66 13.40
CA GLU A 324 1.16 -9.80 14.72
C GLU A 324 -0.07 -10.73 14.63
N THR A 325 -0.31 -11.46 15.71
CA THR A 325 -1.49 -12.31 15.90
C THR A 325 -2.47 -11.62 16.84
N PHE A 326 -3.75 -11.69 16.51
CA PHE A 326 -4.83 -11.17 17.35
C PHE A 326 -5.68 -12.34 17.88
N THR A 327 -6.96 -12.08 18.17
CA THR A 327 -7.84 -13.05 18.84
C THR A 327 -8.03 -14.34 18.03
N ASP A 328 -8.21 -14.21 16.72
CA ASP A 328 -8.57 -15.35 15.86
C ASP A 328 -7.53 -15.54 14.77
N VAL A 329 -6.74 -16.61 14.88
CA VAL A 329 -5.72 -16.98 13.90
C VAL A 329 -6.23 -18.12 13.02
N PRO A 330 -6.15 -18.01 11.68
CA PRO A 330 -6.50 -19.09 10.76
C PRO A 330 -5.72 -20.39 11.02
N ALA A 331 -6.39 -21.55 11.01
CA ALA A 331 -5.77 -22.86 11.30
C ALA A 331 -4.60 -23.21 10.36
N ILE A 332 -4.63 -22.70 9.13
CA ILE A 332 -3.59 -22.92 8.10
C ILE A 332 -2.19 -22.53 8.58
N PHE A 333 -2.05 -21.54 9.48
CA PHE A 333 -0.73 -21.16 10.02
C PHE A 333 -0.11 -22.31 10.82
N ALA A 334 -0.88 -22.98 11.68
CA ALA A 334 -0.37 -24.08 12.51
C ALA A 334 0.01 -25.31 11.66
N GLU A 335 -0.80 -25.60 10.64
CA GLU A 335 -0.55 -26.69 9.68
C GLU A 335 0.66 -26.40 8.80
N ALA A 336 0.74 -25.20 8.24
CA ALA A 336 1.84 -24.79 7.37
C ALA A 336 3.17 -24.75 8.13
N ARG A 337 3.19 -24.32 9.40
CA ARG A 337 4.42 -24.32 10.20
C ARG A 337 5.03 -25.71 10.32
N LYS A 338 4.21 -26.72 10.60
CA LYS A 338 4.67 -28.13 10.70
C LYS A 338 5.18 -28.64 9.35
N THR A 339 4.46 -28.30 8.27
CA THR A 339 4.82 -28.76 6.93
C THR A 339 6.03 -28.04 6.36
N LEU A 340 6.30 -26.78 6.73
CA LEU A 340 7.36 -25.97 6.13
C LEU A 340 8.64 -25.88 6.96
N ASP A 341 8.77 -26.59 8.07
CA ASP A 341 9.83 -26.42 9.09
C ASP A 341 11.25 -26.16 8.53
N GLY A 342 11.73 -26.95 7.57
CA GLY A 342 13.05 -26.76 6.94
C GLY A 342 13.20 -25.60 5.95
N HIS A 343 12.11 -24.92 5.60
CA HIS A 343 12.07 -23.75 4.72
C HIS A 343 11.80 -22.44 5.48
N ILE A 344 11.48 -22.48 6.78
CA ILE A 344 11.10 -21.27 7.54
C ILE A 344 12.36 -20.51 7.97
N ALA A 345 12.46 -19.26 7.56
CA ALA A 345 13.48 -18.32 8.06
C ALA A 345 12.96 -17.52 9.27
N HIS A 346 11.73 -17.00 9.19
CA HIS A 346 11.10 -16.22 10.26
C HIS A 346 9.60 -16.50 10.34
N TRP A 347 9.05 -16.51 11.56
CA TRP A 347 7.66 -16.88 11.79
C TRP A 347 7.05 -16.07 12.94
N GLY A 348 6.09 -15.20 12.63
CA GLY A 348 5.32 -14.41 13.58
C GLY A 348 5.76 -12.95 13.69
N TYR A 349 5.51 -12.36 14.86
CA TYR A 349 5.76 -10.96 15.12
C TYR A 349 7.25 -10.69 15.33
N ILE A 350 7.77 -9.63 14.68
CA ILE A 350 9.15 -9.15 14.87
C ILE A 350 9.08 -7.88 15.73
N PRO A 351 9.56 -7.90 16.99
CA PRO A 351 9.43 -6.76 17.90
C PRO A 351 10.28 -5.56 17.50
N SER A 352 11.46 -5.82 16.95
CA SER A 352 12.38 -4.78 16.51
C SER A 352 11.99 -4.29 15.11
N LYS A 353 11.70 -2.99 15.00
CA LYS A 353 11.43 -2.36 13.70
C LYS A 353 12.61 -2.50 12.74
N ASP A 354 13.84 -2.38 13.24
CA ASP A 354 15.05 -2.47 12.43
C ASP A 354 15.27 -3.90 11.93
N ASP A 355 15.02 -4.92 12.75
CA ASP A 355 15.10 -6.33 12.31
C ASP A 355 14.02 -6.66 11.28
N TYR A 356 12.79 -6.14 11.47
CA TYR A 356 11.72 -6.30 10.51
C TYR A 356 12.09 -5.70 9.14
N ILE A 357 12.68 -4.49 9.13
CA ILE A 357 13.17 -3.85 7.91
C ILE A 357 14.31 -4.65 7.28
N LYS A 358 15.24 -5.17 8.09
CA LYS A 358 16.35 -6.00 7.62
C LYS A 358 15.85 -7.25 6.89
N ILE A 359 14.88 -7.98 7.47
CA ILE A 359 14.28 -9.16 6.83
C ILE A 359 13.65 -8.79 5.47
N LEU A 360 12.97 -7.65 5.39
CA LEU A 360 12.40 -7.16 4.13
C LEU A 360 13.48 -6.76 3.11
N CYS A 361 14.60 -6.16 3.55
CA CYS A 361 15.74 -5.85 2.71
C CYS A 361 16.43 -7.11 2.14
N GLU A 362 16.47 -8.21 2.89
CA GLU A 362 17.10 -9.46 2.49
C GLU A 362 16.26 -10.27 1.48
N ALA A 363 14.93 -10.11 1.56
CA ALA A 363 13.94 -10.84 0.78
C ALA A 363 14.02 -10.60 -0.73
N ASP A 364 13.89 -11.65 -1.54
CA ASP A 364 13.86 -11.54 -3.00
C ASP A 364 12.45 -11.22 -3.52
N VAL A 365 11.44 -11.80 -2.87
CA VAL A 365 10.03 -11.66 -3.25
C VAL A 365 9.21 -11.34 -2.01
N VAL A 366 8.37 -10.31 -2.10
CA VAL A 366 7.29 -10.07 -1.15
C VAL A 366 5.95 -10.36 -1.81
N VAL A 367 5.12 -11.16 -1.14
CA VAL A 367 3.82 -11.61 -1.65
C VAL A 367 2.70 -11.07 -0.78
N SER A 368 1.72 -10.43 -1.41
CA SER A 368 0.46 -10.04 -0.81
C SER A 368 -0.71 -10.77 -1.44
N THR A 369 -1.35 -11.63 -0.66
CA THR A 369 -2.59 -12.32 -1.04
C THR A 369 -3.84 -11.63 -0.50
N ALA A 370 -3.70 -10.46 0.12
CA ALA A 370 -4.81 -9.76 0.75
C ALA A 370 -6.00 -9.56 -0.20
N ARG A 371 -7.20 -9.86 0.30
CA ARG A 371 -8.45 -9.70 -0.45
C ARG A 371 -8.74 -8.22 -0.66
N HIS A 372 -8.60 -7.42 0.41
CA HIS A 372 -8.76 -5.97 0.39
C HIS A 372 -7.60 -5.28 1.09
N GLU A 373 -7.24 -4.10 0.60
CA GLU A 373 -6.20 -3.25 1.19
C GLU A 373 -6.56 -1.78 0.93
N PHE A 374 -7.12 -1.11 1.94
CA PHE A 374 -7.63 0.27 1.79
C PHE A 374 -6.51 1.30 1.59
N PHE A 375 -5.34 1.03 2.17
CA PHE A 375 -4.21 1.96 2.16
C PHE A 375 -3.16 1.63 1.11
N GLY A 376 -2.92 0.34 0.85
CA GLY A 376 -1.78 -0.14 0.06
C GLY A 376 -0.42 0.11 0.74
N VAL A 377 -0.39 0.68 1.95
CA VAL A 377 0.84 1.17 2.62
C VAL A 377 1.85 0.06 2.85
N ALA A 378 1.38 -1.14 3.16
CA ALA A 378 2.22 -2.32 3.29
C ALA A 378 3.00 -2.52 1.96
N MET A 379 2.29 -2.72 0.84
CA MET A 379 2.88 -2.84 -0.51
C MET A 379 3.71 -1.64 -0.96
N LEU A 380 3.25 -0.42 -0.71
CA LEU A 380 3.94 0.82 -1.11
C LEU A 380 5.25 1.02 -0.36
N THR A 381 5.32 0.61 0.90
CA THR A 381 6.59 0.61 1.65
C THR A 381 7.59 -0.32 0.97
N TRP A 382 7.14 -1.47 0.45
CA TRP A 382 8.00 -2.51 -0.15
C TRP A 382 8.51 -2.15 -1.55
N ILE A 383 7.73 -1.45 -2.36
CA ILE A 383 8.15 -1.01 -3.70
C ILE A 383 9.39 -0.11 -3.64
N CYS A 384 9.64 0.55 -2.51
CA CYS A 384 10.82 1.38 -2.31
C CYS A 384 12.10 0.58 -1.98
N PHE A 385 12.04 -0.76 -1.85
CA PHE A 385 13.20 -1.59 -1.55
C PHE A 385 13.88 -2.05 -2.85
N PRO A 386 15.15 -1.70 -3.07
CA PRO A 386 15.87 -2.08 -4.28
C PRO A 386 15.97 -3.60 -4.45
N GLY A 387 15.61 -4.08 -5.65
CA GLY A 387 15.74 -5.50 -6.01
C GLY A 387 14.67 -6.42 -5.41
N LEU A 388 13.63 -5.87 -4.75
CA LEU A 388 12.52 -6.64 -4.24
C LEU A 388 11.40 -6.78 -5.29
N ILE A 389 10.98 -8.00 -5.59
CA ILE A 389 9.82 -8.27 -6.45
C ILE A 389 8.56 -8.28 -5.60
N CYS A 390 7.59 -7.41 -5.93
CA CYS A 390 6.30 -7.35 -5.26
C CYS A 390 5.23 -8.10 -6.08
N ILE A 391 4.65 -9.15 -5.51
CA ILE A 391 3.53 -9.90 -6.12
C ILE A 391 2.27 -9.60 -5.33
N GLY A 392 1.19 -9.22 -6.01
CA GLY A 392 -0.06 -8.89 -5.34
C GLY A 392 -1.30 -9.16 -6.20
N ASN A 393 -2.44 -9.38 -5.54
CA ASN A 393 -3.72 -9.52 -6.24
C ASN A 393 -4.07 -8.25 -7.04
N THR A 394 -4.67 -8.42 -8.22
CA THR A 394 -5.07 -7.32 -9.13
C THR A 394 -6.12 -6.37 -8.55
N GLY A 395 -6.75 -6.73 -7.42
CA GLY A 395 -7.62 -5.85 -6.62
C GLY A 395 -6.86 -4.89 -5.69
N LEU A 396 -5.53 -4.97 -5.62
CA LEU A 396 -4.71 -3.96 -4.97
C LEU A 396 -4.91 -2.63 -5.71
N SER A 397 -5.31 -1.61 -4.97
CA SER A 397 -5.38 -0.22 -5.40
C SER A 397 -3.98 0.38 -5.70
N LEU A 398 -3.12 -0.33 -6.43
CA LEU A 398 -1.89 0.20 -7.03
C LEU A 398 -2.24 0.88 -8.37
N GLN A 399 -3.19 1.82 -8.35
CA GLN A 399 -3.43 2.72 -9.50
C GLN A 399 -2.42 3.86 -9.57
N GLN A 400 -1.45 3.93 -8.66
CA GLN A 400 -0.18 4.56 -9.01
C GLN A 400 0.53 3.57 -9.93
N LYS A 401 0.38 3.74 -11.25
CA LYS A 401 1.21 3.05 -12.24
C LYS A 401 2.65 3.09 -11.71
N PRO A 402 3.33 1.94 -11.50
CA PRO A 402 4.67 1.92 -10.90
C PRO A 402 5.69 2.81 -11.63
N LYS A 403 5.42 3.14 -12.91
CA LYS A 403 6.16 4.16 -13.66
C LYS A 403 6.22 5.52 -12.93
N LYS A 404 5.09 6.09 -12.48
CA LYS A 404 5.08 7.46 -11.94
C LYS A 404 5.70 7.64 -10.55
N ILE A 405 5.85 6.57 -9.75
CA ILE A 405 6.55 6.65 -8.45
C ILE A 405 8.07 6.65 -8.66
N CYS A 406 8.55 5.84 -9.61
CA CYS A 406 9.96 5.83 -10.01
C CYS A 406 10.37 7.08 -10.81
N ASP A 407 9.44 7.73 -11.50
CA ASP A 407 9.71 8.90 -12.34
C ASP A 407 9.76 10.23 -11.56
N ARG A 408 9.31 10.28 -10.30
CA ARG A 408 9.45 11.47 -9.42
C ARG A 408 10.74 11.51 -8.59
N TRP A 409 11.56 10.47 -8.74
CA TRP A 409 12.95 10.38 -8.26
C TRP A 409 13.85 9.98 -9.45
N GLY A 410 13.60 10.62 -10.59
CA GLY A 410 14.47 10.64 -11.76
C GLY A 410 15.04 12.03 -11.92
#